data_AF-A0A387G5R9-F1
#
_entry.id   AF-A0A387G5R9-F1
#
_cell.length_a   1.000
_cell.length_b   1.000
_cell.length_c   1.000
_cell.angle_alpha   90.00
_cell.angle_beta   90.00
_cell.angle_gamma   90.00
#
_symmetry.space_group_name_H-M   'P 1'
#
loop_
_entity.id
_entity.type
_entity.pdbx_description
1 polymer ?
#
loop_
_entity_poly.entity_id
_entity_poly.type
_entity_poly.pdbx_seq_one_letter_code
_entity_poly.pdbx_strand_id
1 'polypeptide(L)'
;MEILTKEPTPNSRLPGPVEIIGKAKIIRSIYEGRDIMPLWHDLLGRVTADHSDAAAFFDLSIITNSVGQKSEAAIAQRAALRLSKTYRVTFGSGTGLNILVLVAKGDFMANTPIELLLEESNVNVLLHYVDADTTNLDDIPNHDIAFVAVAESTENLPVLLNLERLLRDWRGPIMNNAPRAVMGLSRDGVAESLREAVAVVTPAITRISRNVLQDIANRVLALEAAAGIVSYPFIVRPLDTHAGHGMEKIIDPAQLRGFLELHPDPLFYVASFIDYSSEDGKFRKQRIAFIDGKAYASHMAVSEHWMVHYQNARMSHFEDRRAEEAAWMTSFDEDFAIRHANAFAELGRCFGLDYFAIDCAELPDGRLLVFEADVGMYVHGMDSTEVFPYKAQVMKKLFRAFEAALEQRVRQRDQY
;
A
#
# COMPACT_ATOMS: atom_id res chain seq x y z
N MET A 1 60.85 -7.67 10.53
CA MET A 1 60.75 -6.23 10.21
C MET A 1 59.74 -6.09 9.09
N GLU A 2 58.73 -5.29 9.36
CA GLU A 2 57.40 -5.25 8.73
C GLU A 2 57.39 -5.07 7.22
N ILE A 3 56.58 -5.89 6.55
CA ILE A 3 56.02 -5.58 5.23
C ILE A 3 54.72 -4.83 5.50
N LEU A 4 54.77 -3.51 5.40
CA LEU A 4 53.61 -2.61 5.45
C LEU A 4 52.72 -2.88 4.23
N THR A 5 51.67 -3.69 4.40
CA THR A 5 50.49 -3.65 3.54
C THR A 5 49.78 -2.33 3.79
N LYS A 6 49.91 -1.39 2.85
CA LYS A 6 49.06 -0.19 2.82
C LYS A 6 47.60 -0.65 2.69
N GLU A 7 46.84 -0.47 3.77
CA GLU A 7 45.38 -0.50 3.69
C GLU A 7 44.92 0.51 2.63
N PRO A 8 43.95 0.17 1.77
CA PRO A 8 43.36 1.14 0.88
C PRO A 8 42.66 2.20 1.73
N THR A 9 43.12 3.45 1.61
CA THR A 9 42.42 4.62 2.15
C THR A 9 40.96 4.61 1.70
N PRO A 10 39.97 4.79 2.60
CA PRO A 10 38.58 4.94 2.21
C PRO A 10 38.46 6.14 1.28
N ASN A 11 38.06 5.89 0.04
CA ASN A 11 37.72 6.95 -0.90
C ASN A 11 36.56 7.73 -0.27
N SER A 12 36.76 9.02 0.02
CA SER A 12 35.84 9.90 0.75
C SER A 12 34.61 10.32 -0.08
N ARG A 13 34.11 9.44 -0.94
CA ARG A 13 32.80 9.56 -1.57
C ARG A 13 31.90 8.55 -0.88
N LEU A 14 30.83 9.03 -0.24
CA LEU A 14 29.71 8.16 0.13
C LEU A 14 29.40 7.28 -1.10
N PRO A 15 29.26 5.94 -0.94
CA PRO A 15 28.88 5.08 -2.05
C PRO A 15 27.61 5.66 -2.67
N GLY A 16 27.65 5.97 -3.97
CA GLY A 16 26.47 6.46 -4.66
C GLY A 16 25.33 5.43 -4.59
N PRO A 17 24.09 5.82 -4.91
CA PRO A 17 22.96 4.90 -4.98
C PRO A 17 23.27 3.67 -5.84
N VAL A 18 22.86 2.48 -5.38
CA VAL A 18 23.04 1.23 -6.11
C VAL A 18 21.92 1.08 -7.15
N GLU A 19 22.27 0.98 -8.43
CA GLU A 19 21.29 0.79 -9.51
C GLU A 19 20.66 -0.61 -9.45
N ILE A 20 19.33 -0.68 -9.60
CA ILE A 20 18.55 -1.93 -9.62
C ILE A 20 17.58 -1.94 -10.81
N ILE A 21 17.06 -3.13 -11.13
CA ILE A 21 15.96 -3.27 -12.09
C ILE A 21 14.68 -2.69 -11.48
N GLY A 22 14.41 -3.06 -10.23
CA GLY A 22 13.34 -2.47 -9.43
C GLY A 22 11.95 -3.03 -9.64
N LYS A 23 11.05 -2.65 -8.72
CA LYS A 23 9.73 -3.25 -8.52
C LYS A 23 8.87 -3.21 -9.78
N ALA A 24 8.75 -2.04 -10.41
CA ALA A 24 7.87 -1.83 -11.56
C ALA A 24 8.20 -2.74 -12.76
N LYS A 25 9.47 -2.78 -13.18
CA LYS A 25 9.92 -3.55 -14.35
C LYS A 25 9.81 -5.06 -14.13
N ILE A 26 10.17 -5.53 -12.92
CA ILE A 26 10.08 -6.96 -12.56
C ILE A 26 8.62 -7.40 -12.52
N ILE A 27 7.77 -6.68 -11.80
CA ILE A 27 6.36 -7.09 -11.64
C ILE A 27 5.61 -6.99 -12.96
N ARG A 28 5.84 -5.96 -13.77
CA ARG A 28 5.24 -5.87 -15.12
C ARG A 28 5.55 -7.09 -15.97
N SER A 29 6.80 -7.58 -15.92
CA SER A 29 7.19 -8.79 -16.66
C SER A 29 6.38 -10.02 -16.25
N ILE A 30 6.09 -10.15 -14.95
CA ILE A 30 5.26 -11.24 -14.42
C ILE A 30 3.80 -11.06 -14.86
N TYR A 31 3.25 -9.84 -14.78
CA TYR A 31 1.87 -9.55 -15.22
C TYR A 31 1.66 -9.79 -16.73
N GLU A 32 2.67 -9.50 -17.54
CA GLU A 32 2.66 -9.71 -18.99
C GLU A 32 2.97 -11.17 -19.39
N GLY A 33 3.13 -12.07 -18.41
CA GLY A 33 3.37 -13.49 -18.65
C GLY A 33 4.74 -13.81 -19.26
N ARG A 34 5.71 -12.90 -19.15
CA ARG A 34 7.09 -13.16 -19.59
C ARG A 34 7.76 -14.18 -18.68
N ASP A 35 8.63 -15.00 -19.27
CA ASP A 35 9.46 -15.92 -18.50
C ASP A 35 10.48 -15.14 -17.64
N ILE A 36 10.33 -15.25 -16.32
CA ILE A 36 11.20 -14.60 -15.33
C ILE A 36 12.44 -15.44 -15.01
N MET A 37 12.47 -16.72 -15.39
CA MET A 37 13.55 -17.65 -15.04
C MET A 37 14.93 -17.24 -15.55
N PRO A 38 15.09 -16.67 -16.77
CA PRO A 38 16.40 -16.19 -17.21
C PRO A 38 16.97 -15.11 -16.31
N LEU A 39 16.13 -14.15 -15.88
CA LEU A 39 16.53 -13.09 -14.96
C LEU A 39 16.86 -13.66 -13.58
N TRP A 40 16.03 -14.59 -13.09
CA TRP A 40 16.29 -15.29 -11.82
C TRP A 40 17.67 -15.97 -11.81
N HIS A 41 17.98 -16.76 -12.84
CA HIS A 41 19.26 -17.47 -12.92
C HIS A 41 20.45 -16.52 -13.03
N ASP A 42 20.33 -15.42 -13.78
CA ASP A 42 21.37 -14.40 -13.85
C ASP A 42 21.64 -13.77 -12.48
N LEU A 43 20.60 -13.29 -11.80
CA LEU A 43 20.74 -12.67 -10.48
C LEU A 43 21.28 -13.66 -9.44
N LEU A 44 20.83 -14.92 -9.47
CA LEU A 44 21.33 -15.97 -8.59
C LEU A 44 22.82 -16.28 -8.87
N GLY A 45 23.21 -16.32 -10.14
CA GLY A 45 24.61 -16.47 -10.55
C GLY A 45 25.48 -15.33 -10.03
N ARG A 46 24.98 -14.08 -10.12
CA ARG A 46 25.66 -12.88 -9.61
C ARG A 46 25.90 -12.95 -8.11
N VAL A 47 24.87 -13.22 -7.29
CA VAL A 47 25.06 -13.30 -5.83
C VAL A 47 25.91 -14.50 -5.39
N THR A 48 25.96 -15.56 -6.20
CA THR A 48 26.83 -16.72 -5.95
C THR A 48 28.30 -16.39 -6.24
N ALA A 49 28.56 -15.63 -7.30
CA ALA A 49 29.89 -15.21 -7.70
C ALA A 49 30.42 -14.06 -6.82
N ASP A 50 29.56 -13.12 -6.43
CA ASP A 50 29.88 -11.95 -5.61
C ASP A 50 28.81 -11.74 -4.54
N HIS A 51 29.17 -12.06 -3.29
CA HIS A 51 28.30 -11.91 -2.13
C HIS A 51 28.13 -10.45 -1.68
N SER A 52 28.80 -9.50 -2.35
CA SER A 52 28.66 -8.06 -2.12
C SER A 52 27.76 -7.36 -3.14
N ASP A 53 27.17 -8.10 -4.09
CA ASP A 53 26.24 -7.56 -5.10
C ASP A 53 24.88 -7.22 -4.47
N ALA A 54 24.81 -6.04 -3.86
CA ALA A 54 23.60 -5.52 -3.21
C ALA A 54 22.41 -5.40 -4.17
N ALA A 55 22.66 -5.06 -5.44
CA ALA A 55 21.62 -4.92 -6.45
C ALA A 55 20.96 -6.26 -6.75
N ALA A 56 21.77 -7.30 -6.96
CA ALA A 56 21.25 -8.63 -7.27
C ALA A 56 20.45 -9.23 -6.12
N PHE A 57 20.90 -9.08 -4.86
CA PHE A 57 20.09 -9.47 -3.70
C PHE A 57 18.76 -8.72 -3.63
N PHE A 58 18.76 -7.42 -3.95
CA PHE A 58 17.55 -6.61 -3.90
C PHE A 58 16.55 -7.03 -4.97
N ASP A 59 16.98 -7.19 -6.23
CA ASP A 59 16.09 -7.64 -7.32
C ASP A 59 15.61 -9.08 -7.12
N LEU A 60 16.42 -9.98 -6.53
CA LEU A 60 15.96 -11.32 -6.11
C LEU A 60 14.86 -11.25 -5.05
N SER A 61 14.96 -10.30 -4.12
CA SER A 61 13.91 -10.10 -3.10
C SER A 61 12.58 -9.69 -3.72
N ILE A 62 12.61 -8.91 -4.80
CA ILE A 62 11.40 -8.50 -5.54
C ILE A 62 10.80 -9.70 -6.29
N ILE A 63 11.62 -10.52 -6.96
CA ILE A 63 11.12 -11.71 -7.68
C ILE A 63 10.50 -12.71 -6.71
N THR A 64 11.20 -13.06 -5.63
CA THR A 64 10.70 -13.99 -4.60
C THR A 64 9.40 -13.51 -3.96
N ASN A 65 9.29 -12.20 -3.65
CA ASN A 65 8.06 -11.63 -3.13
C ASN A 65 6.91 -11.76 -4.13
N SER A 66 7.18 -11.51 -5.41
CA SER A 66 6.17 -11.58 -6.49
C SER A 66 5.60 -12.99 -6.71
N VAL A 67 6.34 -14.04 -6.34
CA VAL A 67 5.88 -15.45 -6.42
C VAL A 67 5.40 -16.01 -5.08
N GLY A 68 5.24 -15.16 -4.06
CA GLY A 68 4.70 -15.54 -2.74
C GLY A 68 5.69 -16.19 -1.78
N GLN A 69 6.98 -16.24 -2.12
CA GLN A 69 8.05 -16.77 -1.26
C GLN A 69 8.51 -15.71 -0.24
N LYS A 70 7.64 -15.43 0.74
CA LYS A 70 7.83 -14.32 1.70
C LYS A 70 9.11 -14.43 2.53
N SER A 71 9.44 -15.64 2.98
CA SER A 71 10.61 -15.89 3.82
C SER A 71 11.91 -15.65 3.05
N GLU A 72 12.01 -16.19 1.85
CA GLU A 72 13.14 -16.04 0.93
C GLU A 72 13.30 -14.57 0.52
N ALA A 73 12.20 -13.88 0.23
CA ALA A 73 12.19 -12.44 -0.05
C ALA A 73 12.78 -11.64 1.11
N ALA A 74 12.35 -11.92 2.35
CA ALA A 74 12.86 -11.25 3.53
C ALA A 74 14.36 -11.51 3.77
N ILE A 75 14.83 -12.73 3.47
CA ILE A 75 16.26 -13.08 3.57
C ILE A 75 17.07 -12.30 2.53
N ALA A 76 16.63 -12.29 1.27
CA ALA A 76 17.32 -11.59 0.18
C ALA A 76 17.34 -10.07 0.42
N GLN A 77 16.20 -9.48 0.82
CA GLN A 77 16.12 -8.05 1.13
C GLN A 77 17.04 -7.69 2.29
N ARG A 78 17.07 -8.50 3.36
CA ARG A 78 17.99 -8.27 4.49
C ARG A 78 19.45 -8.36 4.06
N ALA A 79 19.79 -9.28 3.16
CA ALA A 79 21.15 -9.37 2.63
C ALA A 79 21.52 -8.11 1.85
N ALA A 80 20.62 -7.62 0.98
CA ALA A 80 20.79 -6.39 0.24
C ALA A 80 20.99 -5.18 1.19
N LEU A 81 20.11 -5.01 2.18
CA LEU A 81 20.11 -3.87 3.10
C LEU A 81 21.32 -3.83 4.05
N ARG A 82 22.02 -4.94 4.23
CA ARG A 82 23.32 -4.95 4.93
C ARG A 82 24.45 -4.36 4.09
N LEU A 83 24.32 -4.38 2.77
CA LEU A 83 25.34 -3.95 1.81
C LEU A 83 25.12 -2.49 1.36
N SER A 84 23.87 -2.08 1.17
CA SER A 84 23.50 -0.70 0.84
C SER A 84 22.16 -0.32 1.43
N LYS A 85 21.99 0.95 1.82
CA LYS A 85 20.70 1.52 2.24
C LYS A 85 19.97 2.28 1.13
N THR A 86 20.69 2.64 0.07
CA THR A 86 20.18 3.52 -0.99
C THR A 86 20.25 2.82 -2.33
N TYR A 87 19.12 2.74 -3.02
CA TYR A 87 18.97 2.12 -4.33
C TYR A 87 18.37 3.11 -5.32
N ARG A 88 18.74 3.01 -6.59
CA ARG A 88 18.19 3.84 -7.66
C ARG A 88 17.44 2.99 -8.69
N VAL A 89 16.27 3.48 -9.06
CA VAL A 89 15.53 3.06 -10.26
C VAL A 89 15.43 4.26 -11.19
N THR A 90 15.93 4.12 -12.41
CA THR A 90 15.81 5.15 -13.45
C THR A 90 14.67 4.80 -14.42
N PHE A 91 13.74 5.74 -14.60
CA PHE A 91 12.63 5.66 -15.56
C PHE A 91 12.87 6.57 -16.77
N GLY A 92 12.36 6.14 -17.93
CA GLY A 92 12.51 6.88 -19.19
C GLY A 92 13.95 7.29 -19.47
N SER A 93 14.16 8.58 -19.70
CA SER A 93 15.48 9.18 -19.93
C SER A 93 16.27 9.51 -18.66
N GLY A 94 15.66 9.43 -17.47
CA GLY A 94 16.28 9.86 -16.21
C GLY A 94 16.57 11.35 -16.12
N THR A 95 15.98 12.18 -16.99
CA THR A 95 16.20 13.64 -17.02
C THR A 95 15.21 14.43 -16.15
N GLY A 96 14.21 13.75 -15.59
CA GLY A 96 13.23 14.34 -14.69
C GLY A 96 13.74 14.43 -13.24
N LEU A 97 12.80 14.57 -12.32
CA LEU A 97 13.09 14.75 -10.89
C LEU A 97 13.88 13.58 -10.30
N ASN A 98 14.77 13.90 -9.38
CA ASN A 98 15.35 12.96 -8.42
C ASN A 98 14.46 12.93 -7.18
N ILE A 99 13.76 11.83 -6.97
CA ILE A 99 12.79 11.66 -5.89
C ILE A 99 13.42 10.77 -4.81
N LEU A 100 13.72 11.33 -3.65
CA LEU A 100 14.13 10.56 -2.47
C LEU A 100 12.89 9.91 -1.85
N VAL A 101 12.86 8.59 -1.74
CA VAL A 101 11.72 7.87 -1.17
C VAL A 101 12.18 7.18 0.11
N LEU A 102 11.65 7.65 1.24
CA LEU A 102 11.92 7.05 2.54
C LEU A 102 11.04 5.82 2.71
N VAL A 103 11.69 4.66 2.80
CA VAL A 103 11.05 3.34 2.82
C VAL A 103 11.49 2.52 4.03
N ALA A 104 10.58 1.68 4.53
CA ALA A 104 10.87 0.64 5.50
C ALA A 104 11.12 -0.69 4.78
N LYS A 105 11.86 -1.60 5.43
CA LYS A 105 11.94 -3.00 4.96
C LYS A 105 10.56 -3.66 5.05
N GLY A 106 10.28 -4.62 4.18
CA GLY A 106 9.00 -5.32 4.14
C GLY A 106 8.60 -5.76 2.75
N ASP A 107 7.36 -6.25 2.63
CA ASP A 107 6.77 -6.64 1.37
C ASP A 107 6.28 -5.41 0.56
N PHE A 108 5.55 -5.66 -0.54
CA PHE A 108 5.08 -4.58 -1.41
C PHE A 108 4.01 -3.67 -0.80
N MET A 109 3.41 -4.04 0.33
CA MET A 109 2.43 -3.21 1.04
C MET A 109 3.06 -2.45 2.20
N ALA A 110 4.27 -2.80 2.63
CA ALA A 110 4.99 -2.06 3.68
C ALA A 110 5.30 -0.59 3.32
N ASN A 111 5.22 -0.25 2.03
CA ASN A 111 5.45 1.11 1.54
C ASN A 111 4.53 1.43 0.36
N THR A 112 4.23 2.71 0.12
CA THR A 112 3.69 3.20 -1.14
C THR A 112 4.58 2.72 -2.29
N PRO A 113 4.07 1.90 -3.23
CA PRO A 113 4.87 1.39 -4.34
C PRO A 113 4.94 2.46 -5.45
N ILE A 114 5.55 3.60 -5.14
CA ILE A 114 5.62 4.79 -5.99
C ILE A 114 6.26 4.49 -7.36
N GLU A 115 7.12 3.48 -7.44
CA GLU A 115 7.70 3.01 -8.69
C GLU A 115 6.64 2.62 -9.73
N LEU A 116 5.48 2.13 -9.27
CA LEU A 116 4.34 1.76 -10.13
C LEU A 116 3.56 2.97 -10.62
N LEU A 117 3.60 4.08 -9.88
CA LEU A 117 2.94 5.34 -10.25
C LEU A 117 3.77 6.17 -11.23
N LEU A 118 5.08 5.90 -11.31
CA LEU A 118 6.06 6.69 -12.06
C LEU A 118 6.64 5.95 -13.27
N GLU A 119 6.11 4.78 -13.60
CA GLU A 119 6.72 3.89 -14.62
C GLU A 119 6.85 4.53 -16.01
N GLU A 120 5.87 5.36 -16.42
CA GLU A 120 5.86 6.05 -17.71
C GLU A 120 6.54 7.44 -17.67
N SER A 121 7.20 7.80 -16.58
CA SER A 121 7.85 9.10 -16.38
C SER A 121 9.33 9.11 -16.81
N ASN A 122 10.02 10.23 -16.59
CA ASN A 122 11.46 10.38 -16.81
C ASN A 122 12.27 10.55 -15.50
N VAL A 123 11.68 10.20 -14.35
CA VAL A 123 12.26 10.47 -13.03
C VAL A 123 13.31 9.44 -12.61
N ASN A 124 14.12 9.81 -11.63
CA ASN A 124 14.98 8.91 -10.88
C ASN A 124 14.40 8.71 -9.49
N VAL A 125 14.06 7.47 -9.15
CA VAL A 125 13.58 7.11 -7.81
C VAL A 125 14.78 6.64 -6.98
N LEU A 126 15.03 7.30 -5.86
CA LEU A 126 16.10 7.02 -4.91
C LEU A 126 15.47 6.42 -3.64
N LEU A 127 15.34 5.09 -3.61
CA LEU A 127 14.83 4.36 -2.45
C LEU A 127 15.87 4.41 -1.33
N HIS A 128 15.55 5.05 -0.21
CA HIS A 128 16.43 5.14 0.95
C HIS A 128 15.77 4.48 2.16
N TYR A 129 16.38 3.39 2.61
CA TYR A 129 15.85 2.55 3.67
C TYR A 129 16.16 3.12 5.05
N VAL A 130 15.08 3.31 5.83
CA VAL A 130 15.11 3.73 7.22
C VAL A 130 14.47 2.67 8.12
N ASP A 131 14.86 2.67 9.39
CA ASP A 131 14.30 1.81 10.42
C ASP A 131 14.16 2.57 11.76
N ALA A 132 13.72 1.86 12.80
CA ALA A 132 13.53 2.42 14.13
C ALA A 132 14.82 2.94 14.77
N ASP A 133 15.98 2.40 14.34
CA ASP A 133 17.30 2.69 14.91
C ASP A 133 18.08 3.73 14.09
N THR A 134 17.54 4.17 12.95
CA THR A 134 18.16 5.18 12.08
C THR A 134 18.31 6.50 12.84
N THR A 135 19.55 6.95 13.01
CA THR A 135 19.88 8.06 13.93
C THR A 135 19.72 9.44 13.28
N ASN A 136 20.14 9.60 12.02
CA ASN A 136 20.05 10.82 11.21
C ASN A 136 19.83 10.48 9.73
N LEU A 137 19.68 11.51 8.88
CA LEU A 137 19.53 11.41 7.42
C LEU A 137 20.68 12.14 6.71
N ASP A 138 21.89 12.08 7.26
CA ASP A 138 23.05 12.83 6.74
C ASP A 138 23.64 12.21 5.46
N ASP A 139 23.33 10.93 5.18
CA ASP A 139 23.84 10.14 4.05
C ASP A 139 22.85 10.05 2.86
N ILE A 140 21.75 10.80 2.89
CA ILE A 140 20.79 10.82 1.81
C ILE A 140 21.41 11.42 0.52
N PRO A 141 21.11 10.84 -0.66
CA PRO A 141 21.59 11.39 -1.93
C PRO A 141 20.94 12.75 -2.25
N ASN A 142 21.60 13.54 -3.11
CA ASN A 142 21.01 14.77 -3.64
C ASN A 142 19.69 14.45 -4.37
N HIS A 143 18.67 15.25 -4.11
CA HIS A 143 17.31 15.04 -4.61
C HIS A 143 16.57 16.37 -4.75
N ASP A 144 15.53 16.38 -5.59
CA ASP A 144 14.69 17.55 -5.82
C ASP A 144 13.50 17.58 -4.85
N ILE A 145 12.99 16.39 -4.49
CA ILE A 145 11.86 16.19 -3.59
C ILE A 145 12.00 14.89 -2.80
N ALA A 146 11.53 14.89 -1.55
CA ALA A 146 11.37 13.66 -0.76
C ALA A 146 9.90 13.17 -0.73
N PHE A 147 9.71 11.88 -0.50
CA PHE A 147 8.41 11.25 -0.33
C PHE A 147 8.49 10.26 0.84
N VAL A 148 7.56 10.35 1.80
CA VAL A 148 7.42 9.36 2.87
C VAL A 148 6.50 8.24 2.41
N ALA A 149 7.07 7.07 2.13
CA ALA A 149 6.32 5.93 1.59
C ALA A 149 5.93 4.90 2.65
N VAL A 150 6.52 4.93 3.85
CA VAL A 150 6.24 3.94 4.90
C VAL A 150 4.74 3.89 5.21
N ALA A 151 4.14 2.69 5.10
CA ALA A 151 2.72 2.46 5.32
C ALA A 151 2.39 2.08 6.77
N GLU A 152 1.11 2.11 7.14
CA GLU A 152 0.65 1.71 8.46
C GLU A 152 0.75 0.18 8.64
N SER A 153 1.45 -0.25 9.68
CA SER A 153 1.40 -1.63 10.18
C SER A 153 1.99 -1.71 11.59
N THR A 154 1.76 -2.83 12.27
CA THR A 154 2.41 -3.14 13.55
C THR A 154 3.94 -3.06 13.45
N GLU A 155 4.53 -3.60 12.39
CA GLU A 155 5.98 -3.62 12.13
C GLU A 155 6.54 -2.24 11.78
N ASN A 156 5.76 -1.42 11.07
CA ASN A 156 6.19 -0.10 10.62
C ASN A 156 5.98 1.00 11.68
N LEU A 157 5.17 0.76 12.71
CA LEU A 157 4.89 1.74 13.76
C LEU A 157 6.17 2.34 14.39
N PRO A 158 7.19 1.56 14.79
CA PRO A 158 8.45 2.12 15.27
C PRO A 158 9.20 2.97 14.24
N VAL A 159 9.10 2.63 12.95
CA VAL A 159 9.74 3.39 11.86
C VAL A 159 9.02 4.72 11.64
N LEU A 160 7.69 4.72 11.62
CA LEU A 160 6.86 5.93 11.51
C LEU A 160 7.13 6.91 12.66
N LEU A 161 7.22 6.40 13.89
CA LEU A 161 7.60 7.20 15.06
C LEU A 161 9.00 7.82 14.92
N ASN A 162 9.97 7.05 14.41
CA ASN A 162 11.32 7.58 14.19
C ASN A 162 11.33 8.62 13.05
N LEU A 163 10.52 8.44 12.01
CA LEU A 163 10.39 9.40 10.92
C LEU A 163 9.84 10.75 11.39
N GLU A 164 8.90 10.79 12.35
CA GLU A 164 8.47 12.07 12.94
C GLU A 164 9.62 12.84 13.59
N ARG A 165 10.56 12.12 14.20
CA ARG A 165 11.76 12.71 14.80
C ARG A 165 12.74 13.15 13.72
N LEU A 166 13.04 12.29 12.76
CA LEU A 166 14.02 12.53 11.70
C LEU A 166 13.62 13.69 10.78
N LEU A 167 12.32 13.84 10.50
CA LEU A 167 11.79 14.83 9.55
C LEU A 167 11.36 16.15 10.18
N ARG A 168 11.49 16.29 11.51
CA ARG A 168 11.06 17.50 12.24
C ARG A 168 11.66 18.78 11.67
N ASP A 169 12.94 18.74 11.35
CA ASP A 169 13.71 19.89 10.86
C ASP A 169 14.03 19.77 9.36
N TRP A 170 13.28 18.93 8.64
CA TRP A 170 13.49 18.71 7.21
C TRP A 170 13.38 20.01 6.42
N ARG A 171 14.39 20.30 5.60
CA ARG A 171 14.43 21.50 4.75
C ARG A 171 14.38 21.10 3.28
N GLY A 172 13.22 21.27 2.66
CA GLY A 172 13.04 21.04 1.23
C GLY A 172 11.65 20.52 0.90
N PRO A 173 11.34 20.38 -0.40
CA PRO A 173 10.09 19.80 -0.85
C PRO A 173 9.98 18.37 -0.33
N ILE A 174 8.87 18.08 0.33
CA ILE A 174 8.53 16.73 0.77
C ILE A 174 7.04 16.51 0.59
N MET A 175 6.67 15.34 0.08
CA MET A 175 5.30 14.89 -0.07
C MET A 175 5.00 13.76 0.90
N ASN A 176 3.76 13.72 1.37
CA ASN A 176 3.23 12.77 2.34
C ASN A 176 3.95 12.82 3.70
N ASN A 177 4.51 13.99 4.07
CA ASN A 177 5.23 14.21 5.32
C ASN A 177 4.30 14.31 6.54
N ALA A 178 3.55 13.25 6.81
CA ALA A 178 2.67 13.17 7.96
C ALA A 178 2.69 11.76 8.58
N PRO A 179 3.83 11.29 9.13
CA PRO A 179 3.89 9.96 9.72
C PRO A 179 2.82 9.72 10.79
N ARG A 180 2.43 10.77 11.55
CA ARG A 180 1.33 10.69 12.53
C ARG A 180 -0.03 10.36 11.91
N ALA A 181 -0.33 10.98 10.79
CA ALA A 181 -1.58 10.70 10.08
C ALA A 181 -1.56 9.29 9.49
N VAL A 182 -0.42 8.84 8.97
CA VAL A 182 -0.25 7.45 8.50
C VAL A 182 -0.45 6.44 9.62
N MET A 183 0.10 6.66 10.82
CA MET A 183 -0.15 5.79 11.99
C MET A 183 -1.65 5.69 12.36
N GLY A 184 -2.44 6.71 12.02
CA GLY A 184 -3.89 6.74 12.23
C GLY A 184 -4.70 5.97 11.17
N LEU A 185 -4.05 5.40 10.14
CA LEU A 185 -4.72 4.63 9.08
C LEU A 185 -4.97 3.16 9.43
N SER A 186 -4.72 2.76 10.69
CA SER A 186 -5.17 1.46 11.18
C SER A 186 -6.68 1.31 11.02
N ARG A 187 -7.20 0.09 10.96
CA ARG A 187 -8.63 -0.14 10.70
C ARG A 187 -9.54 0.57 11.69
N ASP A 188 -9.22 0.48 12.97
CA ASP A 188 -9.87 1.22 14.04
C ASP A 188 -9.58 2.73 14.00
N GLY A 189 -8.38 3.14 13.59
CA GLY A 189 -8.02 4.55 13.43
C GLY A 189 -8.79 5.26 12.30
N VAL A 190 -9.01 4.57 11.18
CA VAL A 190 -9.87 5.03 10.08
C VAL A 190 -11.30 5.15 10.56
N ALA A 191 -11.82 4.13 11.25
CA ALA A 191 -13.19 4.16 11.77
C ALA A 191 -13.39 5.33 12.75
N GLU A 192 -12.43 5.54 13.66
CA GLU A 192 -12.43 6.64 14.62
C GLU A 192 -12.35 8.01 13.94
N SER A 193 -11.46 8.17 12.95
CA SER A 193 -11.25 9.42 12.20
C SER A 193 -12.49 9.84 11.39
N LEU A 194 -13.32 8.86 11.03
CA LEU A 194 -14.54 9.05 10.24
C LEU A 194 -15.82 8.97 11.07
N ARG A 195 -15.74 8.83 12.40
CA ARG A 195 -16.92 8.65 13.27
C ARG A 195 -17.97 9.76 13.12
N GLU A 196 -17.52 11.00 12.94
CA GLU A 196 -18.39 12.18 12.81
C GLU A 196 -18.67 12.57 11.33
N ALA A 197 -18.25 11.73 10.38
CA ALA A 197 -18.50 11.97 8.96
C ALA A 197 -19.99 11.75 8.63
N VAL A 198 -20.54 12.56 7.71
CA VAL A 198 -21.96 12.52 7.34
C VAL A 198 -22.16 11.83 6.00
N ALA A 199 -21.30 12.13 5.03
CA ALA A 199 -21.36 11.55 3.69
C ALA A 199 -20.62 10.21 3.59
N VAL A 200 -19.74 9.92 4.55
CA VAL A 200 -19.00 8.67 4.66
C VAL A 200 -19.61 7.78 5.75
N VAL A 201 -19.68 6.48 5.46
CA VAL A 201 -20.01 5.44 6.43
C VAL A 201 -18.79 4.57 6.64
N THR A 202 -18.50 4.24 7.89
CA THR A 202 -17.50 3.24 8.27
C THR A 202 -18.16 2.29 9.27
N PRO A 203 -17.93 0.97 9.19
CA PRO A 203 -18.40 0.09 10.24
C PRO A 203 -17.70 0.46 11.55
N ALA A 204 -18.37 0.25 12.69
CA ALA A 204 -17.67 0.30 13.96
C ALA A 204 -16.61 -0.81 13.97
N ILE A 205 -15.33 -0.46 14.18
CA ILE A 205 -14.21 -1.39 14.22
C ILE A 205 -13.53 -1.29 15.58
N THR A 206 -13.31 -2.44 16.21
CA THR A 206 -12.62 -2.52 17.50
C THR A 206 -11.61 -3.67 17.52
N ARG A 207 -10.59 -3.56 18.37
CA ARG A 207 -9.66 -4.66 18.66
C ARG A 207 -10.14 -5.43 19.88
N ILE A 208 -10.36 -6.72 19.73
CA ILE A 208 -10.87 -7.60 20.79
C ILE A 208 -9.91 -8.74 21.03
N SER A 209 -9.63 -9.02 22.30
CA SER A 209 -8.79 -10.16 22.68
C SER A 209 -9.50 -11.48 22.41
N ARG A 210 -8.71 -12.51 22.12
CA ARG A 210 -9.20 -13.88 21.95
C ARG A 210 -10.10 -14.33 23.09
N ASN A 211 -9.71 -14.05 24.34
CA ASN A 211 -10.46 -14.50 25.53
C ASN A 211 -11.86 -13.89 25.57
N VAL A 212 -11.99 -12.60 25.23
CA VAL A 212 -13.30 -11.93 25.16
C VAL A 212 -14.17 -12.56 24.06
N LEU A 213 -13.60 -12.86 22.89
CA LEU A 213 -14.34 -13.55 21.83
C LEU A 213 -14.73 -14.98 22.21
N GLN A 214 -13.91 -15.68 22.99
CA GLN A 214 -14.25 -17.00 23.53
C GLN A 214 -15.41 -16.92 24.52
N ASP A 215 -15.41 -15.92 25.41
CA ASP A 215 -16.52 -15.69 26.35
C ASP A 215 -17.81 -15.38 25.60
N ILE A 216 -17.75 -14.61 24.51
CA ILE A 216 -18.89 -14.35 23.62
C ILE A 216 -19.34 -15.65 22.93
N ALA A 217 -18.41 -16.43 22.37
CA ALA A 217 -18.71 -17.71 21.71
C ALA A 217 -19.35 -18.74 22.67
N ASN A 218 -18.98 -18.67 23.96
CA ASN A 218 -19.51 -19.50 25.04
C ASN A 218 -20.77 -18.92 25.69
N ARG A 219 -21.23 -17.73 25.24
CA ARG A 219 -22.38 -16.99 25.82
C ARG A 219 -22.19 -16.65 27.31
N VAL A 220 -20.94 -16.53 27.75
CA VAL A 220 -20.57 -15.99 29.07
C VAL A 220 -20.67 -14.47 29.05
N LEU A 221 -20.31 -13.85 27.93
CA LEU A 221 -20.43 -12.42 27.69
C LEU A 221 -21.40 -12.12 26.54
N ALA A 222 -22.18 -11.05 26.67
CA ALA A 222 -23.05 -10.55 25.61
C ALA A 222 -22.22 -9.87 24.50
N LEU A 223 -22.68 -9.92 23.25
CA LEU A 223 -21.95 -9.35 22.11
C LEU A 223 -21.81 -7.83 22.22
N GLU A 224 -22.81 -7.18 22.79
CA GLU A 224 -22.88 -5.73 23.01
C GLU A 224 -21.79 -5.24 23.96
N ALA A 225 -21.24 -6.12 24.80
CA ALA A 225 -20.11 -5.79 25.68
C ALA A 225 -18.79 -5.64 24.90
N ALA A 226 -18.74 -6.10 23.65
CA ALA A 226 -17.59 -5.99 22.76
C ALA A 226 -17.58 -4.65 21.98
N ALA A 227 -17.51 -3.54 22.72
CA ALA A 227 -17.10 -2.21 22.23
C ALA A 227 -17.70 -1.77 20.88
N GLY A 228 -19.04 -1.76 20.78
CA GLY A 228 -19.76 -1.16 19.64
C GLY A 228 -20.34 -2.16 18.63
N ILE A 229 -20.09 -3.46 18.79
CA ILE A 229 -20.75 -4.49 17.99
C ILE A 229 -22.08 -4.83 18.63
N VAL A 230 -23.16 -4.57 17.92
CA VAL A 230 -24.53 -4.67 18.48
C VAL A 230 -25.27 -5.94 18.08
N SER A 231 -24.84 -6.64 17.02
CA SER A 231 -25.54 -7.83 16.52
C SER A 231 -24.69 -8.65 15.56
N TYR A 232 -25.12 -9.90 15.32
CA TYR A 232 -24.71 -10.67 14.16
C TYR A 232 -25.44 -10.18 12.90
N PRO A 233 -24.87 -10.34 11.69
CA PRO A 233 -23.50 -10.80 11.47
C PRO A 233 -22.45 -9.71 11.74
N PHE A 234 -21.24 -10.13 12.08
CA PHE A 234 -20.07 -9.26 12.15
C PHE A 234 -18.88 -9.90 11.42
N ILE A 235 -17.90 -9.08 11.07
CA ILE A 235 -16.65 -9.50 10.46
C ILE A 235 -15.60 -9.66 11.57
N VAL A 236 -14.85 -10.76 11.56
CA VAL A 236 -13.70 -11.00 12.44
C VAL A 236 -12.45 -11.24 11.61
N ARG A 237 -11.30 -10.76 12.08
CA ARG A 237 -10.02 -10.89 11.39
C ARG A 237 -8.84 -10.80 12.35
N PRO A 238 -7.77 -11.61 12.20
CA PRO A 238 -6.53 -11.40 12.94
C PRO A 238 -5.91 -10.02 12.65
N LEU A 239 -5.14 -9.49 13.60
CA LEU A 239 -4.56 -8.13 13.51
C LEU A 239 -3.64 -7.94 12.28
N ASP A 240 -2.70 -8.87 12.07
CA ASP A 240 -1.57 -8.69 11.15
C ASP A 240 -1.80 -9.33 9.77
N THR A 241 -3.05 -9.34 9.27
CA THR A 241 -3.32 -9.87 7.93
C THR A 241 -3.67 -8.75 6.96
N HIS A 242 -3.36 -8.93 5.67
CA HIS A 242 -3.78 -8.08 4.54
C HIS A 242 -4.64 -8.88 3.54
N ALA A 243 -5.32 -8.19 2.62
CA ALA A 243 -6.11 -8.80 1.54
C ALA A 243 -7.15 -9.86 1.98
N GLY A 244 -7.75 -9.69 3.17
CA GLY A 244 -8.82 -10.56 3.65
C GLY A 244 -8.36 -11.93 4.16
N HIS A 245 -7.06 -12.21 4.26
CA HIS A 245 -6.58 -13.47 4.82
C HIS A 245 -7.04 -13.64 6.28
N GLY A 246 -7.69 -14.77 6.58
CA GLY A 246 -8.26 -15.04 7.91
C GLY A 246 -9.45 -14.14 8.28
N MET A 247 -10.04 -13.42 7.32
CA MET A 247 -11.24 -12.63 7.55
C MET A 247 -12.50 -13.48 7.32
N GLU A 248 -13.39 -13.52 8.29
CA GLU A 248 -14.65 -14.27 8.20
C GLU A 248 -15.86 -13.42 8.62
N LYS A 249 -17.00 -13.69 7.98
CA LYS A 249 -18.31 -13.17 8.41
C LYS A 249 -18.94 -14.17 9.35
N ILE A 250 -19.05 -13.81 10.62
CA ILE A 250 -19.62 -14.61 11.69
C ILE A 250 -21.11 -14.30 11.80
N ILE A 251 -21.95 -15.32 11.68
CA ILE A 251 -23.42 -15.20 11.75
C ILE A 251 -24.01 -15.68 13.09
N ASP A 252 -23.25 -16.46 13.87
CA ASP A 252 -23.70 -16.98 15.16
C ASP A 252 -22.52 -17.37 16.09
N PRO A 253 -22.77 -17.67 17.38
CA PRO A 253 -21.73 -18.09 18.32
C PRO A 253 -21.03 -19.41 17.97
N ALA A 254 -21.68 -20.33 17.24
CA ALA A 254 -21.08 -21.60 16.86
C ALA A 254 -20.01 -21.40 15.77
N GLN A 255 -20.28 -20.55 14.79
CA GLN A 255 -19.30 -20.15 13.80
C GLN A 255 -18.13 -19.40 14.43
N LEU A 256 -18.39 -18.50 15.41
CA LEU A 256 -17.31 -17.82 16.13
C LEU A 256 -16.36 -18.81 16.82
N ARG A 257 -16.91 -19.85 17.44
CA ARG A 257 -16.12 -20.91 18.08
C ARG A 257 -15.24 -21.64 17.08
N GLY A 258 -15.81 -22.06 15.95
CA GLY A 258 -15.06 -22.73 14.88
C GLY A 258 -13.95 -21.84 14.30
N PHE A 259 -14.24 -20.56 14.09
CA PHE A 259 -13.23 -19.57 13.67
C PHE A 259 -12.05 -19.50 14.66
N LEU A 260 -12.35 -19.37 15.97
CA LEU A 260 -11.32 -19.26 16.99
C LEU A 260 -10.47 -20.54 17.11
N GLU A 261 -11.02 -21.72 16.82
CA GLU A 261 -10.25 -22.98 16.80
C GLU A 261 -9.19 -22.99 15.68
N LEU A 262 -9.50 -22.39 14.52
CA LEU A 262 -8.59 -22.31 13.38
C LEU A 262 -7.56 -21.18 13.49
N HIS A 263 -7.88 -20.14 14.24
CA HIS A 263 -7.08 -18.93 14.38
C HIS A 263 -6.60 -18.74 15.82
N PRO A 264 -5.40 -19.22 16.20
CA PRO A 264 -4.88 -19.12 17.58
C PRO A 264 -4.39 -17.72 17.97
N ASP A 265 -4.67 -16.70 17.16
CA ASP A 265 -4.21 -15.32 17.35
C ASP A 265 -4.71 -14.70 18.67
N PRO A 266 -3.90 -13.86 19.33
CA PRO A 266 -4.24 -13.28 20.62
C PRO A 266 -5.23 -12.11 20.52
N LEU A 267 -5.30 -11.45 19.36
CA LEU A 267 -6.05 -10.21 19.13
C LEU A 267 -6.67 -10.20 17.73
N PHE A 268 -7.90 -9.71 17.64
CA PHE A 268 -8.66 -9.64 16.40
C PHE A 268 -9.24 -8.25 16.19
N TYR A 269 -9.30 -7.80 14.95
CA TYR A 269 -10.25 -6.78 14.55
C TYR A 269 -11.64 -7.40 14.44
N VAL A 270 -12.64 -6.67 14.94
CA VAL A 270 -14.03 -7.03 14.81
C VAL A 270 -14.82 -5.82 14.36
N ALA A 271 -15.67 -6.02 13.34
CA ALA A 271 -16.42 -4.96 12.70
C ALA A 271 -17.86 -5.37 12.43
N SER A 272 -18.83 -4.47 12.61
CA SER A 272 -20.21 -4.73 12.17
C SER A 272 -20.25 -5.00 10.67
N PHE A 273 -20.99 -6.02 10.25
CA PHE A 273 -21.19 -6.27 8.82
C PHE A 273 -22.24 -5.27 8.29
N ILE A 274 -21.85 -4.48 7.29
CA ILE A 274 -22.75 -3.61 6.54
C ILE A 274 -22.99 -4.28 5.20
N ASP A 275 -24.24 -4.64 4.91
CA ASP A 275 -24.61 -5.14 3.58
C ASP A 275 -24.62 -3.97 2.59
N TYR A 276 -23.74 -4.05 1.60
CA TYR A 276 -23.58 -3.07 0.53
C TYR A 276 -23.86 -3.70 -0.84
N SER A 277 -24.55 -4.84 -0.87
CA SER A 277 -25.00 -5.42 -2.13
C SER A 277 -25.95 -4.45 -2.85
N SER A 278 -25.83 -4.41 -4.17
CA SER A 278 -26.78 -3.65 -4.99
C SER A 278 -28.03 -4.49 -5.28
N GLU A 279 -28.99 -3.92 -6.01
CA GLU A 279 -30.28 -4.58 -6.30
C GLU A 279 -30.14 -5.95 -7.00
N ASP A 280 -29.04 -6.18 -7.71
CA ASP A 280 -28.73 -7.47 -8.36
C ASP A 280 -28.12 -8.53 -7.42
N GLY A 281 -27.99 -8.21 -6.13
CA GLY A 281 -27.39 -9.08 -5.11
C GLY A 281 -25.87 -9.20 -5.19
N LYS A 282 -25.20 -8.45 -6.08
CA LYS A 282 -23.73 -8.42 -6.19
C LYS A 282 -23.15 -7.26 -5.39
N PHE A 283 -21.88 -7.39 -5.05
CA PHE A 283 -21.09 -6.42 -4.30
C PHE A 283 -20.12 -5.72 -5.25
N ARG A 284 -20.08 -4.39 -5.19
CA ARG A 284 -19.12 -3.56 -5.95
C ARG A 284 -18.15 -2.89 -5.00
N LYS A 285 -16.86 -3.13 -5.21
CA LYS A 285 -15.80 -2.50 -4.45
C LYS A 285 -14.93 -1.66 -5.39
N GLN A 286 -14.81 -0.38 -5.10
CA GLN A 286 -13.97 0.56 -5.82
C GLN A 286 -12.66 0.78 -5.06
N ARG A 287 -11.54 0.89 -5.80
CA ARG A 287 -10.30 1.49 -5.29
C ARG A 287 -10.12 2.87 -5.91
N ILE A 288 -9.92 3.86 -5.05
CA ILE A 288 -9.78 5.27 -5.43
C ILE A 288 -8.51 5.81 -4.78
N ALA A 289 -7.63 6.42 -5.57
CA ALA A 289 -6.47 7.14 -5.07
C ALA A 289 -6.79 8.63 -4.91
N PHE A 290 -6.23 9.26 -3.89
CA PHE A 290 -6.31 10.68 -3.64
C PHE A 290 -4.91 11.26 -3.80
N ILE A 291 -4.80 12.34 -4.59
CA ILE A 291 -3.56 13.06 -4.85
C ILE A 291 -3.86 14.54 -4.67
N ASP A 292 -3.22 15.19 -3.69
CA ASP A 292 -3.46 16.59 -3.31
C ASP A 292 -4.96 16.92 -3.18
N GLY A 293 -5.69 16.04 -2.48
CA GLY A 293 -7.13 16.20 -2.22
C GLY A 293 -8.07 15.87 -3.39
N LYS A 294 -7.55 15.51 -4.56
CA LYS A 294 -8.37 15.09 -5.72
C LYS A 294 -8.40 13.57 -5.85
N ALA A 295 -9.61 13.02 -6.04
CA ALA A 295 -9.85 11.60 -6.23
C ALA A 295 -9.62 11.14 -7.69
N TYR A 296 -9.10 9.92 -7.84
CA TYR A 296 -8.83 9.27 -9.12
C TYR A 296 -9.21 7.78 -9.05
N ALA A 297 -9.95 7.30 -10.04
CA ALA A 297 -10.26 5.88 -10.16
C ALA A 297 -9.00 5.02 -10.36
N SER A 298 -8.90 3.92 -9.62
CA SER A 298 -7.90 2.87 -9.87
C SER A 298 -8.54 1.62 -10.48
N HIS A 299 -9.56 1.05 -9.83
CA HIS A 299 -10.29 -0.12 -10.35
C HIS A 299 -11.62 -0.32 -9.63
N MET A 300 -12.49 -1.11 -10.23
CA MET A 300 -13.70 -1.63 -9.57
C MET A 300 -13.78 -3.14 -9.74
N ALA A 301 -14.10 -3.83 -8.66
CA ALA A 301 -14.37 -5.26 -8.67
C ALA A 301 -15.83 -5.53 -8.36
N VAL A 302 -16.45 -6.43 -9.12
CA VAL A 302 -17.82 -6.92 -8.91
C VAL A 302 -17.77 -8.38 -8.51
N SER A 303 -18.53 -8.77 -7.49
CA SER A 303 -18.50 -10.12 -6.92
C SER A 303 -19.87 -10.55 -6.40
N GLU A 304 -20.16 -11.84 -6.43
CA GLU A 304 -21.31 -12.43 -5.72
C GLU A 304 -21.04 -12.60 -4.22
N HIS A 305 -19.77 -12.53 -3.82
CA HIS A 305 -19.34 -12.65 -2.43
C HIS A 305 -18.91 -11.28 -1.88
N TRP A 306 -19.35 -10.97 -0.65
CA TRP A 306 -19.14 -9.69 0.03
C TRP A 306 -17.65 -9.33 0.26
N MET A 307 -16.78 -10.31 0.46
CA MET A 307 -15.34 -10.05 0.57
C MET A 307 -14.74 -9.86 -0.83
N VAL A 308 -14.73 -8.63 -1.31
CA VAL A 308 -14.31 -8.31 -2.67
C VAL A 308 -12.84 -7.88 -2.71
N HIS A 309 -12.02 -8.72 -3.34
CA HIS A 309 -10.67 -8.37 -3.79
C HIS A 309 -10.59 -8.56 -5.30
N TYR A 310 -9.88 -7.67 -5.99
CA TYR A 310 -9.81 -7.71 -7.46
C TYR A 310 -9.28 -9.07 -7.98
N GLN A 311 -8.29 -9.64 -7.30
CA GLN A 311 -7.75 -10.97 -7.60
C GLN A 311 -8.78 -12.10 -7.44
N ASN A 312 -9.67 -11.98 -6.45
CA ASN A 312 -10.67 -13.01 -6.12
C ASN A 312 -11.98 -12.83 -6.91
N ALA A 313 -12.27 -11.62 -7.38
CA ALA A 313 -13.49 -11.28 -8.13
C ALA A 313 -13.52 -11.89 -9.53
N ARG A 314 -12.37 -12.38 -10.04
CA ARG A 314 -12.25 -13.07 -11.34
C ARG A 314 -12.78 -12.23 -12.50
N MET A 315 -12.54 -10.92 -12.49
CA MET A 315 -13.05 -9.96 -13.48
C MET A 315 -12.74 -10.37 -14.93
N SER A 316 -11.60 -11.01 -15.18
CA SER A 316 -11.22 -11.52 -16.51
C SER A 316 -12.16 -12.58 -17.09
N HIS A 317 -12.99 -13.24 -16.28
CA HIS A 317 -13.92 -14.29 -16.72
C HIS A 317 -15.34 -13.78 -17.01
N PHE A 318 -15.68 -12.56 -16.60
CA PHE A 318 -17.04 -12.02 -16.66
C PHE A 318 -17.09 -10.72 -17.46
N GLU A 319 -17.60 -10.79 -18.69
CA GLU A 319 -17.69 -9.64 -19.60
C GLU A 319 -18.59 -8.53 -19.05
N ASP A 320 -19.72 -8.88 -18.46
CA ASP A 320 -20.66 -7.96 -17.80
C ASP A 320 -19.96 -7.14 -16.70
N ARG A 321 -19.16 -7.80 -15.86
CA ARG A 321 -18.42 -7.14 -14.77
C ARG A 321 -17.34 -6.20 -15.33
N ARG A 322 -16.66 -6.58 -16.41
CA ARG A 322 -15.68 -5.70 -17.07
C ARG A 322 -16.33 -4.51 -17.73
N ALA A 323 -17.50 -4.69 -18.34
CA ALA A 323 -18.27 -3.58 -18.91
C ALA A 323 -18.71 -2.59 -17.83
N GLU A 324 -19.11 -3.08 -16.66
CA GLU A 324 -19.46 -2.24 -15.51
C GLU A 324 -18.24 -1.46 -14.98
N GLU A 325 -17.10 -2.12 -14.79
CA GLU A 325 -15.84 -1.45 -14.41
C GLU A 325 -15.42 -0.42 -15.46
N ALA A 326 -15.54 -0.74 -16.76
CA ALA A 326 -15.22 0.18 -17.85
C ALA A 326 -16.07 1.46 -17.77
N ALA A 327 -17.39 1.30 -17.62
CA ALA A 327 -18.31 2.42 -17.51
C ALA A 327 -17.99 3.29 -16.30
N TRP A 328 -17.78 2.68 -15.13
CA TRP A 328 -17.42 3.39 -13.91
C TRP A 328 -16.08 4.14 -14.02
N MET A 329 -15.04 3.49 -14.53
CA MET A 329 -13.71 4.10 -14.64
C MET A 329 -13.67 5.24 -15.66
N THR A 330 -14.34 5.09 -16.80
CA THR A 330 -14.31 6.09 -17.88
C THR A 330 -15.17 7.32 -17.59
N SER A 331 -16.27 7.17 -16.84
CA SER A 331 -17.16 8.26 -16.43
C SER A 331 -16.91 8.75 -15.00
N PHE A 332 -15.83 8.30 -14.34
CA PHE A 332 -15.60 8.53 -12.91
C PHE A 332 -15.71 10.01 -12.51
N ASP A 333 -15.08 10.92 -13.25
CA ASP A 333 -15.09 12.36 -12.96
C ASP A 333 -16.42 13.05 -13.28
N GLU A 334 -17.25 12.43 -14.12
CA GLU A 334 -18.52 12.98 -14.62
C GLU A 334 -19.73 12.48 -13.82
N ASP A 335 -19.59 11.38 -13.09
CA ASP A 335 -20.65 10.80 -12.26
C ASP A 335 -20.18 10.53 -10.82
N PHE A 336 -19.42 9.45 -10.60
CA PHE A 336 -19.12 8.95 -9.26
C PHE A 336 -18.44 10.02 -8.38
N ALA A 337 -17.45 10.74 -8.92
CA ALA A 337 -16.76 11.79 -8.18
C ALA A 337 -17.64 13.02 -7.89
N ILE A 338 -18.62 13.32 -8.75
CA ILE A 338 -19.57 14.41 -8.52
C ILE A 338 -20.54 14.04 -7.41
N ARG A 339 -21.12 12.83 -7.48
CA ARG A 339 -22.07 12.35 -6.46
C ARG A 339 -21.43 12.22 -5.09
N HIS A 340 -20.17 11.80 -5.04
CA HIS A 340 -19.40 11.59 -3.80
C HIS A 340 -18.51 12.78 -3.41
N ALA A 341 -18.69 13.97 -4.00
CA ALA A 341 -17.83 15.13 -3.74
C ALA A 341 -17.74 15.51 -2.25
N ASN A 342 -18.86 15.44 -1.52
CA ASN A 342 -18.88 15.71 -0.08
C ASN A 342 -18.11 14.65 0.72
N ALA A 343 -18.28 13.37 0.37
CA ALA A 343 -17.54 12.28 1.01
C ALA A 343 -16.02 12.42 0.76
N PHE A 344 -15.62 12.77 -0.46
CA PHE A 344 -14.22 12.99 -0.81
C PHE A 344 -13.62 14.18 -0.06
N ALA A 345 -14.38 15.27 0.11
CA ALA A 345 -13.95 16.41 0.91
C ALA A 345 -13.79 16.05 2.40
N GLU A 346 -14.71 15.25 2.95
CA GLU A 346 -14.61 14.73 4.33
C GLU A 346 -13.36 13.85 4.51
N LEU A 347 -13.11 12.91 3.60
CA LEU A 347 -11.93 12.04 3.63
C LEU A 347 -10.63 12.86 3.57
N GLY A 348 -10.55 13.83 2.65
CA GLY A 348 -9.40 14.72 2.53
C GLY A 348 -9.14 15.51 3.81
N ARG A 349 -10.19 16.02 4.47
CA ARG A 349 -10.08 16.74 5.74
C ARG A 349 -9.68 15.83 6.90
N CYS A 350 -10.23 14.62 6.97
CA CYS A 350 -9.97 13.71 8.09
C CYS A 350 -8.56 13.11 8.04
N PHE A 351 -8.06 12.74 6.87
CA PHE A 351 -6.73 12.14 6.75
C PHE A 351 -5.61 13.17 6.54
N GLY A 352 -5.86 14.25 5.80
CA GLY A 352 -4.89 15.33 5.60
C GLY A 352 -3.58 14.89 4.92
N LEU A 353 -3.63 13.85 4.08
CA LEU A 353 -2.49 13.29 3.37
C LEU A 353 -2.40 13.82 1.93
N ASP A 354 -1.18 14.00 1.44
CA ASP A 354 -0.91 14.38 0.04
C ASP A 354 -1.24 13.22 -0.91
N TYR A 355 -0.99 11.99 -0.48
CA TYR A 355 -1.34 10.76 -1.20
C TYR A 355 -1.87 9.69 -0.25
N PHE A 356 -3.01 9.12 -0.60
CA PHE A 356 -3.51 7.88 0.00
C PHE A 356 -4.47 7.21 -0.99
N ALA A 357 -4.87 5.98 -0.72
CA ALA A 357 -5.95 5.34 -1.44
C ALA A 357 -6.94 4.72 -0.46
N ILE A 358 -8.16 4.50 -0.95
CA ILE A 358 -9.23 3.85 -0.20
C ILE A 358 -9.78 2.67 -0.98
N ASP A 359 -10.29 1.70 -0.24
CA ASP A 359 -11.22 0.71 -0.73
C ASP A 359 -12.62 1.05 -0.18
N CYS A 360 -13.59 1.20 -1.08
CA CYS A 360 -14.93 1.68 -0.73
C CYS A 360 -16.03 1.01 -1.57
N ALA A 361 -17.28 1.24 -1.17
CA ALA A 361 -18.48 0.89 -1.91
C ALA A 361 -19.53 2.00 -1.77
N GLU A 362 -20.42 2.10 -2.75
CA GLU A 362 -21.61 2.95 -2.64
C GLU A 362 -22.76 2.16 -2.00
N LEU A 363 -23.39 2.74 -0.97
CA LEU A 363 -24.58 2.17 -0.33
C LEU A 363 -25.85 2.49 -1.13
N PRO A 364 -26.95 1.73 -0.94
CA PRO A 364 -28.22 2.00 -1.61
C PRO A 364 -28.81 3.40 -1.36
N ASP A 365 -28.43 4.04 -0.25
CA ASP A 365 -28.83 5.41 0.09
C ASP A 365 -27.90 6.50 -0.48
N GLY A 366 -26.90 6.11 -1.27
CA GLY A 366 -25.93 6.98 -1.94
C GLY A 366 -24.74 7.41 -1.09
N ARG A 367 -24.66 7.00 0.19
CA ARG A 367 -23.46 7.27 1.01
C ARG A 367 -22.28 6.38 0.62
N LEU A 368 -21.07 6.85 0.92
CA LEU A 368 -19.85 6.11 0.62
C LEU A 368 -19.41 5.27 1.83
N LEU A 369 -19.51 3.95 1.72
CA LEU A 369 -18.95 3.01 2.69
C LEU A 369 -17.44 2.87 2.47
N VAL A 370 -16.62 3.20 3.47
CA VAL A 370 -15.16 3.05 3.42
C VAL A 370 -14.74 1.84 4.25
N PHE A 371 -14.08 0.88 3.60
CA PHE A 371 -13.56 -0.34 4.22
C PHE A 371 -12.15 -0.15 4.77
N GLU A 372 -11.34 0.63 4.06
CA GLU A 372 -9.91 0.77 4.30
C GLU A 372 -9.40 2.06 3.67
N ALA A 373 -8.43 2.69 4.32
CA ALA A 373 -7.59 3.75 3.76
C ALA A 373 -6.13 3.43 4.09
N ASP A 374 -5.22 3.58 3.12
CA ASP A 374 -3.79 3.30 3.30
C ASP A 374 -2.97 4.04 2.23
N VAL A 375 -1.69 4.31 2.52
CA VAL A 375 -0.70 4.83 1.57
C VAL A 375 0.01 3.69 0.83
N GLY A 376 0.06 2.48 1.39
CA GLY A 376 0.68 1.27 0.85
C GLY A 376 -0.19 0.47 -0.11
N MET A 377 -1.35 1.00 -0.52
CA MET A 377 -2.23 0.29 -1.45
C MET A 377 -1.60 0.10 -2.83
N TYR A 378 -1.75 -1.11 -3.38
CA TYR A 378 -1.27 -1.45 -4.71
C TYR A 378 -2.13 -0.78 -5.81
N VAL A 379 -1.54 0.20 -6.50
CA VAL A 379 -2.12 0.93 -7.63
C VAL A 379 -1.15 0.81 -8.81
N HIS A 380 -1.62 0.27 -9.94
CA HIS A 380 -0.77 -0.06 -11.09
C HIS A 380 -1.56 -0.04 -12.41
N GLY A 381 -0.85 0.05 -13.53
CA GLY A 381 -1.39 0.01 -14.89
C GLY A 381 -0.87 -1.20 -15.67
N MET A 382 -0.82 -2.36 -15.01
CA MET A 382 -0.22 -3.59 -15.55
C MET A 382 -1.26 -4.65 -15.95
N ASP A 383 -2.55 -4.33 -15.85
CA ASP A 383 -3.61 -5.21 -16.33
C ASP A 383 -3.52 -5.39 -17.85
N SER A 384 -3.85 -6.60 -18.35
CA SER A 384 -3.82 -6.91 -19.78
C SER A 384 -4.70 -5.94 -20.57
N THR A 385 -4.11 -5.26 -21.56
CA THR A 385 -4.83 -4.35 -22.47
C THR A 385 -5.80 -5.07 -23.40
N GLU A 386 -5.63 -6.39 -23.59
CA GLU A 386 -6.58 -7.21 -24.34
C GLU A 386 -7.85 -7.46 -23.53
N VAL A 387 -7.70 -7.75 -22.23
CA VAL A 387 -8.83 -8.07 -21.34
C VAL A 387 -9.48 -6.81 -20.76
N PHE A 388 -8.69 -5.77 -20.47
CA PHE A 388 -9.12 -4.54 -19.80
C PHE A 388 -8.69 -3.28 -20.58
N PRO A 389 -9.14 -3.11 -21.84
CA PRO A 389 -8.62 -2.07 -22.75
C PRO A 389 -8.82 -0.63 -22.24
N TYR A 390 -9.82 -0.38 -21.38
CA TYR A 390 -10.14 0.95 -20.86
C TYR A 390 -9.18 1.42 -19.74
N LYS A 391 -8.51 0.49 -19.03
CA LYS A 391 -7.72 0.84 -17.84
C LYS A 391 -6.51 1.71 -18.16
N ALA A 392 -5.83 1.42 -19.27
CA ALA A 392 -4.58 2.11 -19.62
C ALA A 392 -4.77 3.63 -19.68
N GLN A 393 -5.86 4.12 -20.29
CA GLN A 393 -6.10 5.57 -20.39
C GLN A 393 -6.46 6.19 -19.04
N VAL A 394 -7.29 5.53 -18.24
CA VAL A 394 -7.71 6.04 -16.92
C VAL A 394 -6.53 6.05 -15.95
N MET A 395 -5.73 4.99 -15.92
CA MET A 395 -4.53 4.91 -15.06
C MET A 395 -3.47 5.94 -15.45
N LYS A 396 -3.27 6.21 -16.74
CA LYS A 396 -2.38 7.29 -17.20
C LYS A 396 -2.78 8.66 -16.65
N LYS A 397 -4.07 8.93 -16.49
CA LYS A 397 -4.54 10.18 -15.87
C LYS A 397 -4.12 10.26 -14.40
N LEU A 398 -4.29 9.17 -13.64
CA LEU A 398 -3.86 9.08 -12.25
C LEU A 398 -2.33 9.25 -12.12
N PHE A 399 -1.54 8.55 -12.93
CA PHE A 399 -0.08 8.61 -12.89
C PHE A 399 0.46 10.00 -13.23
N ARG A 400 -0.09 10.65 -14.27
CA ARG A 400 0.27 12.03 -14.61
C ARG A 400 -0.09 13.02 -13.50
N ALA A 401 -1.21 12.79 -12.81
CA ALA A 401 -1.58 13.63 -11.67
C ALA A 401 -0.59 13.48 -10.51
N PHE A 402 -0.13 12.26 -10.25
CA PHE A 402 0.87 11.99 -9.23
C PHE A 402 2.23 12.64 -9.57
N GLU A 403 2.71 12.47 -10.80
CA GLU A 403 3.92 13.15 -11.29
C GLU A 403 3.80 14.68 -11.21
N ALA A 404 2.68 15.24 -11.65
CA ALA A 404 2.44 16.68 -11.60
C ALA A 404 2.39 17.24 -10.16
N ALA A 405 1.86 16.48 -9.20
CA ALA A 405 1.85 16.87 -7.79
C ALA A 405 3.27 16.99 -7.22
N LEU A 406 4.15 16.03 -7.55
CA LEU A 406 5.56 16.09 -7.17
C LEU A 406 6.25 17.33 -7.76
N GLU A 407 6.07 17.58 -9.06
CA GLU A 407 6.65 18.77 -9.71
C GLU A 407 6.12 20.07 -9.12
N GLN A 408 4.82 20.14 -8.80
CA GLN A 408 4.21 21.31 -8.20
C GLN A 408 4.79 21.58 -6.80
N ARG A 409 4.97 20.53 -6.00
CA ARG A 409 5.57 20.64 -4.66
C ARG A 409 7.01 21.17 -4.73
N VAL A 410 7.79 20.77 -5.74
CA VAL A 410 9.13 21.35 -5.99
C VAL A 410 9.03 22.84 -6.32
N ARG A 411 8.16 23.22 -7.27
CA ARG A 411 8.02 24.64 -7.71
C ARG A 411 7.53 25.58 -6.60
N GLN A 412 6.70 25.11 -5.67
CA GLN A 412 6.19 25.92 -4.56
C GLN A 412 7.29 26.34 -3.57
N ARG A 413 8.39 25.58 -3.49
CA ARG A 413 9.57 25.94 -2.70
C ARG A 413 10.32 27.12 -3.30
N ASP A 414 10.39 27.23 -4.62
CA ASP A 414 11.13 28.30 -5.31
C ASP A 414 10.44 29.69 -5.20
N GLN A 415 9.25 29.75 -4.59
CA GLN A 415 8.47 30.97 -4.38
C GLN A 415 8.67 31.61 -2.99
N TYR A 416 9.43 30.96 -2.11
CA TYR A 416 9.77 31.43 -0.76
C TYR A 416 11.28 31.29 -0.52
#